data_AF-A0A8I0PYR3-F1
#
_entry.id   AF-A0A8I0PYR3-F1
#
_cell.length_a   1.000
_cell.length_b   1.000
_cell.length_c   1.000
_cell.angle_alpha   90.00
_cell.angle_beta   90.00
_cell.angle_gamma   90.00
#
_symmetry.space_group_name_H-M   'P 1'
#
loop_
_entity.id
_entity.type
_entity.pdbx_description
1 polymer ?
#
loop_
_entity_poly.entity_id
_entity_poly.type
_entity_poly.pdbx_seq_one_letter_code
_entity_poly.pdbx_strand_id
1 'polypeptide(L)'
;MNKEKQTVNGDVGNVVSGDVTIHNYSAEVSPAAKQPISLLQKRDLHRLMDELVVLGESKRELWLVIHTKRNTKTVNEMTAADYHCAVEILQERALRIRNLKDCNILVSKIMTLTDPTYRLDRDRYCLKHFGTTHLKGLDKEQLQEIFGYFDDLLNSDDESKILSQIPEPVSGGRKPYVILTGVIMLAAAVAVSIGFAGKWRVEKKEAPSAVNTFNIETSNKIIEASVPALRDIFPRLSKYHNDLHSVSGYKQKSGWHTLKFTVSAQASIPENYNVKGKTCYININPDGSYARVLTAQCRSLLLDQQSTPDSKYRFILK
;
A
#
# COMPACT_ATOMS: atom_id res chain seq x y z
N MET A 1 48.44 47.66 23.82
CA MET A 1 47.69 48.69 23.05
C MET A 1 46.21 48.35 23.11
N ASN A 2 45.41 49.35 23.51
CA ASN A 2 44.00 49.28 23.88
C ASN A 2 43.12 48.66 22.78
N LYS A 3 42.17 47.80 23.16
CA LYS A 3 41.02 47.45 22.32
C LYS A 3 39.86 48.40 22.66
N GLU A 4 39.47 49.19 21.68
CA GLU A 4 38.34 50.11 21.73
C GLU A 4 37.04 49.32 21.91
N LYS A 5 36.27 49.66 22.95
CA LYS A 5 34.91 49.16 23.16
C LYS A 5 33.95 50.15 22.52
N GLN A 6 33.23 49.72 21.50
CA GLN A 6 32.11 50.46 20.94
C GLN A 6 30.87 50.24 21.84
N THR A 7 30.38 51.30 22.49
CA THR A 7 29.12 51.28 23.25
C THR A 7 28.02 51.91 22.40
N VAL A 8 26.96 51.14 22.13
CA VAL A 8 25.71 51.64 21.56
C VAL A 8 24.68 51.68 22.68
N ASN A 9 24.24 52.88 23.04
CA ASN A 9 23.16 53.11 24.00
C ASN A 9 21.81 53.01 23.28
N GLY A 10 20.98 52.05 23.70
CA GLY A 10 19.57 51.94 23.34
C GLY A 10 18.80 51.43 24.54
N ASP A 11 17.92 52.27 25.09
CA ASP A 11 17.27 52.08 26.37
C ASP A 11 15.94 51.31 26.25
N VAL A 12 15.77 50.39 27.21
CA VAL A 12 14.57 49.69 27.73
C VAL A 12 13.50 49.08 26.80
N GLY A 13 13.56 47.74 26.75
CA GLY A 13 12.39 46.85 26.75
C GLY A 13 12.78 45.50 27.36
N ASN A 14 12.29 45.20 28.57
CA ASN A 14 12.55 43.98 29.33
C ASN A 14 12.48 42.70 28.46
N VAL A 15 13.62 42.04 28.25
CA VAL A 15 13.66 40.63 27.87
C VAL A 15 14.84 39.96 28.56
N VAL A 16 14.55 38.80 29.14
CA VAL A 16 15.42 37.94 29.95
C VAL A 16 16.80 37.78 29.31
N SER A 17 17.85 38.13 30.07
CA SER A 17 19.25 37.95 29.72
C SER A 17 19.60 36.46 29.68
N GLY A 18 19.36 35.83 28.53
CA GLY A 18 20.11 34.64 28.12
C GLY A 18 21.26 35.08 27.23
N ASP A 19 22.49 34.69 27.56
CA ASP A 19 23.66 34.90 26.69
C ASP A 19 23.38 34.32 25.30
N VAL A 20 23.08 35.18 24.33
CA VAL A 20 23.03 34.78 22.92
C VAL A 20 24.47 34.73 22.43
N THR A 21 25.09 33.55 22.56
CA THR A 21 26.34 33.24 21.88
C THR A 21 26.08 33.13 20.38
N ILE A 22 26.23 34.25 19.67
CA ILE A 22 26.28 34.26 18.21
C ILE A 22 27.60 33.58 17.81
N HIS A 23 27.53 32.27 17.54
CA HIS A 23 28.63 31.54 16.95
C HIS A 23 28.74 31.98 15.50
N ASN A 24 29.65 32.91 15.25
CA ASN A 24 30.05 33.25 13.89
C ASN A 24 30.76 32.02 13.33
N TYR A 25 30.05 31.19 12.54
CA TYR A 25 30.59 30.00 11.88
C TYR A 25 31.51 30.42 10.73
N SER A 26 32.62 31.10 11.02
CA SER A 26 33.82 30.97 10.19
C SER A 26 34.40 29.60 10.48
N ALA A 27 34.51 28.79 9.43
CA ALA A 27 34.89 27.38 9.44
C ALA A 27 36.25 27.08 10.10
N GLU A 28 36.29 27.07 11.43
CA GLU A 28 37.35 26.39 12.18
C GLU A 28 36.96 24.92 12.33
N VAL A 29 37.53 24.09 11.46
CA VAL A 29 37.45 22.63 11.55
C VAL A 29 37.94 22.22 12.94
N SER A 30 37.02 21.64 13.74
CA SER A 30 37.30 21.17 15.11
C SER A 30 38.60 20.36 15.17
N PRO A 31 39.46 20.54 16.19
CA PRO A 31 40.71 19.79 16.34
C PRO A 31 40.51 18.26 16.32
N ALA A 32 39.35 17.79 16.79
CA ALA A 32 38.97 16.38 16.76
C ALA A 32 38.77 15.84 15.32
N ALA A 33 38.35 16.69 14.38
CA ALA A 33 38.13 16.32 12.99
C ALA A 33 39.44 16.16 12.19
N LYS A 34 40.56 16.68 12.69
CA LYS A 34 41.90 16.53 12.07
C LYS A 34 42.66 15.30 12.58
N GLN A 35 42.11 14.57 13.56
CA GLN A 35 42.75 13.36 14.06
C GLN A 35 42.70 12.25 13.01
N PRO A 36 43.76 11.42 12.91
CA PRO A 36 43.75 10.26 12.02
C PRO A 36 42.66 9.28 12.43
N ILE A 37 42.10 8.57 11.46
CA ILE A 37 41.08 7.56 11.75
C ILE A 37 41.61 6.45 12.66
N SER A 38 40.77 6.04 13.61
CA SER A 38 41.07 4.95 14.56
C SER A 38 41.14 3.58 13.86
N LEU A 39 41.75 2.59 14.53
CA LEU A 39 41.77 1.21 14.04
C LEU A 39 40.37 0.62 13.87
N LEU A 40 39.43 0.99 14.74
CA LEU A 40 38.05 0.55 14.66
C LEU A 40 37.35 1.10 13.41
N GLN A 41 37.55 2.39 13.12
CA GLN A 41 37.03 3.04 11.91
C GLN A 41 37.63 2.43 10.65
N LYS A 42 38.95 2.15 10.62
CA LYS A 42 39.59 1.44 9.50
C LYS A 42 38.94 0.08 9.26
N ARG A 43 38.79 -0.72 10.32
CA ARG A 43 38.15 -2.05 10.23
C ARG A 43 36.73 -1.95 9.71
N ASP A 44 35.93 -1.00 10.20
CA ASP A 44 34.55 -0.83 9.75
C ASP A 44 34.47 -0.44 8.27
N LEU A 45 35.36 0.46 7.81
CA LEU A 45 35.41 0.87 6.42
C LEU A 45 35.73 -0.31 5.50
N HIS A 46 36.72 -1.12 5.86
CA HIS A 46 37.03 -2.36 5.15
C HIS A 46 35.85 -3.33 5.13
N ARG A 47 35.14 -3.51 6.26
CA ARG A 47 33.94 -4.36 6.33
C ARG A 47 32.85 -3.88 5.38
N LEU A 48 32.51 -2.58 5.39
CA LEU A 48 31.49 -2.01 4.50
C LEU A 48 31.87 -2.17 3.02
N MET A 49 33.15 -2.04 2.70
CA MET A 49 33.64 -2.29 1.35
C MET A 49 33.53 -3.77 0.97
N ASP A 50 33.87 -4.69 1.87
CA ASP A 50 33.75 -6.12 1.61
C ASP A 50 32.29 -6.54 1.39
N GLU A 51 31.33 -5.93 2.10
CA GLU A 51 29.89 -6.12 1.85
C GLU A 51 29.50 -5.68 0.43
N LEU A 52 30.02 -4.56 -0.04
CA LEU A 52 29.78 -4.10 -1.41
C LEU A 52 30.47 -4.99 -2.45
N VAL A 53 31.65 -5.54 -2.13
CA VAL A 53 32.35 -6.49 -3.00
C VAL A 53 31.55 -7.78 -3.17
N VAL A 54 30.92 -8.28 -2.11
CA VAL A 54 29.98 -9.42 -2.20
C VAL A 54 28.80 -9.10 -3.14
N LEU A 55 28.40 -7.83 -3.23
CA LEU A 55 27.38 -7.35 -4.17
C LEU A 55 27.91 -7.08 -5.59
N GLY A 56 29.19 -7.38 -5.86
CA GLY A 56 29.82 -7.29 -7.18
C GLY A 56 30.59 -5.99 -7.45
N GLU A 57 30.73 -5.09 -6.47
CA GLU A 57 31.57 -3.89 -6.62
C GLU A 57 33.07 -4.23 -6.57
N SER A 58 33.87 -3.39 -7.24
CA SER A 58 35.33 -3.51 -7.19
C SER A 58 35.89 -2.78 -5.98
N LYS A 59 36.58 -3.50 -5.09
CA LYS A 59 37.26 -2.91 -3.92
C LYS A 59 38.24 -1.80 -4.32
N ARG A 60 38.91 -1.97 -5.47
CA ARG A 60 39.84 -0.97 -6.03
C ARG A 60 39.12 0.30 -6.43
N GLU A 61 37.97 0.18 -7.12
CA GLU A 61 37.18 1.34 -7.56
C GLU A 61 36.55 2.07 -6.36
N LEU A 62 36.07 1.33 -5.36
CA LEU A 62 35.57 1.92 -4.11
C LEU A 62 36.65 2.78 -3.43
N TRP A 63 37.87 2.25 -3.31
CA TRP A 63 39.00 3.02 -2.77
C TRP A 63 39.34 4.23 -3.63
N LEU A 64 39.42 4.06 -4.95
CA LEU A 64 39.70 5.15 -5.87
C LEU A 64 38.72 6.32 -5.71
N VAL A 65 37.43 6.02 -5.59
CA VAL A 65 36.36 7.01 -5.41
C VAL A 65 36.50 7.74 -4.07
N ILE A 66 36.75 7.00 -2.98
CA ILE A 66 36.94 7.60 -1.64
C ILE A 66 38.17 8.50 -1.64
N HIS A 67 39.30 8.00 -2.12
CA HIS A 67 40.57 8.73 -2.16
C HIS A 67 40.50 9.98 -3.03
N THR A 68 39.84 9.90 -4.19
CA THR A 68 39.63 11.05 -5.07
C THR A 68 38.75 12.11 -4.40
N LYS A 69 37.61 11.71 -3.81
CA LYS A 69 36.69 12.66 -3.15
C LYS A 69 37.29 13.30 -1.90
N ARG A 70 38.21 12.62 -1.21
CA ARG A 70 38.85 13.10 0.02
C ARG A 70 40.24 13.68 -0.18
N ASN A 71 40.76 13.67 -1.41
CA ASN A 71 42.13 14.07 -1.73
C ASN A 71 43.18 13.36 -0.84
N THR A 72 42.99 12.07 -0.59
CA THR A 72 43.93 11.21 0.15
C THR A 72 44.46 10.13 -0.77
N LYS A 73 45.67 9.61 -0.52
CA LYS A 73 46.25 8.51 -1.32
C LYS A 73 46.18 7.17 -0.60
N THR A 74 46.16 7.21 0.73
CA THR A 74 46.12 6.02 1.57
C THR A 74 45.10 6.18 2.69
N VAL A 75 44.56 5.05 3.18
CA VAL A 75 43.63 5.03 4.32
C VAL A 75 44.26 5.61 5.60
N ASN A 76 45.60 5.61 5.71
CA ASN A 76 46.31 6.15 6.86
C ASN A 76 46.35 7.68 6.88
N GLU A 77 46.17 8.32 5.73
CA GLU A 77 46.10 9.80 5.59
C GLU A 77 44.70 10.34 5.91
N MET A 78 43.70 9.46 6.05
CA MET A 78 42.32 9.87 6.33
C MET A 78 42.16 10.35 7.78
N THR A 79 41.37 11.40 7.93
CA THR A 79 40.96 11.96 9.22
C THR A 79 39.60 11.42 9.67
N ALA A 80 39.25 11.60 10.95
CA ALA A 80 37.95 11.23 11.49
C ALA A 80 36.77 11.87 10.71
N ALA A 81 36.95 13.06 10.15
CA ALA A 81 35.95 13.66 9.26
C ALA A 81 35.86 12.96 7.90
N ASP A 82 37.00 12.55 7.33
CA ASP A 82 37.03 11.79 6.07
C ASP A 82 36.35 10.43 6.20
N TYR A 83 36.44 9.80 7.38
CA TYR A 83 35.73 8.55 7.67
C TYR A 83 34.22 8.68 7.49
N HIS A 84 33.59 9.70 8.06
CA HIS A 84 32.12 9.87 7.95
C HIS A 84 31.69 10.06 6.50
N CYS A 85 32.40 10.90 5.75
CA CYS A 85 32.11 11.06 4.33
C CYS A 85 32.35 9.78 3.52
N ALA A 86 33.38 9.00 3.86
CA ALA A 86 33.62 7.72 3.20
C ALA A 86 32.52 6.70 3.51
N VAL A 87 32.02 6.65 4.73
CA VAL A 87 30.85 5.82 5.10
C VAL A 87 29.61 6.24 4.32
N GLU A 88 29.33 7.54 4.22
CA GLU A 88 28.20 8.06 3.42
C GLU A 88 28.30 7.63 1.96
N ILE A 89 29.48 7.74 1.34
CA ILE A 89 29.72 7.29 -0.04
C ILE A 89 29.42 5.79 -0.20
N LEU A 90 29.87 4.96 0.74
CA LEU A 90 29.65 3.51 0.70
C LEU A 90 28.17 3.15 0.92
N GLN A 91 27.48 3.85 1.83
CA GLN A 91 26.06 3.66 2.09
C GLN A 91 25.19 4.09 0.91
N GLU A 92 25.50 5.21 0.26
CA GLU A 92 24.82 5.67 -0.94
C GLU A 92 24.93 4.64 -2.08
N ARG A 93 26.13 4.07 -2.27
CA ARG A 93 26.34 2.97 -3.23
C ARG A 93 25.54 1.73 -2.88
N ALA A 94 25.55 1.30 -1.62
CA ALA A 94 24.77 0.15 -1.17
C ALA A 94 23.27 0.35 -1.44
N LEU A 95 22.75 1.55 -1.15
CA LEU A 95 21.37 1.92 -1.43
C LEU A 95 21.08 1.87 -2.93
N ARG A 96 21.97 2.42 -3.77
CA ARG A 96 21.83 2.40 -5.22
C ARG A 96 21.79 0.99 -5.79
N ILE A 97 22.69 0.10 -5.34
CA ILE A 97 22.72 -1.31 -5.78
C ILE A 97 21.40 -2.00 -5.42
N ARG A 98 20.91 -1.80 -4.20
CA ARG A 98 19.63 -2.35 -3.76
C ARG A 98 18.47 -1.83 -4.60
N ASN A 99 18.40 -0.52 -4.84
CA ASN A 99 17.36 0.07 -5.68
C ASN A 99 17.40 -0.48 -7.11
N LEU A 100 18.59 -0.60 -7.71
CA LEU A 100 18.73 -1.19 -9.06
C LEU A 100 18.25 -2.64 -9.09
N LYS A 101 18.54 -3.43 -8.05
CA LYS A 101 18.04 -4.81 -7.93
C LYS A 101 16.52 -4.85 -7.86
N ASP A 102 15.91 -4.00 -7.04
CA ASP A 102 14.45 -3.88 -6.92
C ASP A 102 13.81 -3.48 -8.25
N CYS A 103 14.37 -2.47 -8.94
CA CYS A 103 13.91 -2.04 -10.25
C CYS A 103 14.03 -3.17 -11.28
N ASN A 104 15.14 -3.89 -11.32
CA ASN A 104 15.32 -5.01 -12.26
C ASN A 104 14.31 -6.13 -12.03
N ILE A 105 13.93 -6.41 -10.78
CA ILE A 105 12.87 -7.37 -10.46
C ILE A 105 11.53 -6.87 -11.01
N LEU A 106 11.20 -5.59 -10.82
CA LEU A 106 9.96 -5.01 -11.34
C LEU A 106 9.93 -5.03 -12.87
N VAL A 107 11.01 -4.63 -13.53
CA VAL A 107 11.14 -4.71 -15.00
C VAL A 107 10.87 -6.13 -15.47
N SER A 108 11.52 -7.14 -14.86
CA SER A 108 11.31 -8.54 -15.22
C SER A 108 9.84 -8.95 -15.08
N LYS A 109 9.20 -8.61 -13.95
CA LYS A 109 7.79 -8.92 -13.71
C LYS A 109 6.84 -8.23 -14.70
N ILE A 110 7.06 -6.95 -14.99
CA ILE A 110 6.27 -6.20 -15.97
C ILE A 110 6.41 -6.83 -17.35
N MET A 111 7.63 -7.19 -17.75
CA MET A 111 7.86 -7.89 -19.02
C MET A 111 7.12 -9.23 -19.04
N THR A 112 7.21 -10.05 -17.99
CA THR A 112 6.46 -11.33 -17.91
C THR A 112 4.95 -11.15 -17.96
N LEU A 113 4.44 -10.09 -17.32
CA LEU A 113 3.00 -9.81 -17.25
C LEU A 113 2.44 -9.30 -18.58
N THR A 114 3.24 -8.54 -19.33
CA THR A 114 2.79 -7.83 -20.54
C THR A 114 3.20 -8.51 -21.84
N ASP A 115 4.30 -9.26 -21.86
CA ASP A 115 4.76 -9.89 -23.09
C ASP A 115 4.03 -11.23 -23.36
N PRO A 116 3.77 -11.56 -24.63
CA PRO A 116 3.89 -10.70 -25.81
C PRO A 116 2.65 -9.81 -26.02
N THR A 117 1.52 -10.18 -25.45
CA THR A 117 0.17 -9.70 -25.83
C THR A 117 -0.03 -8.20 -25.63
N TYR A 118 0.44 -7.67 -24.50
CA TYR A 118 0.25 -6.28 -24.07
C TYR A 118 1.51 -5.43 -24.23
N ARG A 119 2.49 -5.91 -25.00
CA ARG A 119 3.76 -5.21 -25.22
C ARG A 119 3.54 -3.79 -25.76
N LEU A 120 2.68 -3.65 -26.76
CA LEU A 120 2.40 -2.35 -27.38
C LEU A 120 1.66 -1.40 -26.44
N ASP A 121 0.73 -1.93 -25.64
CA ASP A 121 -0.02 -1.15 -24.65
C ASP A 121 0.89 -0.68 -23.52
N ARG A 122 1.81 -1.53 -23.06
CA ARG A 122 2.87 -1.15 -22.12
C ARG A 122 3.73 -0.04 -22.67
N ASP A 123 4.25 -0.20 -23.89
CA ASP A 123 5.14 0.79 -24.49
C ASP A 123 4.42 2.13 -24.69
N ARG A 124 3.14 2.11 -25.07
CA ARG A 124 2.28 3.30 -25.18
C ARG A 124 2.01 3.95 -23.82
N TYR A 125 1.74 3.15 -22.79
CA TYR A 125 1.53 3.63 -21.42
C TYR A 125 2.80 4.33 -20.92
N CYS A 126 3.96 3.68 -21.07
CA CYS A 126 5.23 4.24 -20.64
C CYS A 126 5.56 5.55 -21.39
N LEU A 127 5.33 5.59 -22.71
CA LEU A 127 5.56 6.80 -23.50
C LEU A 127 4.65 7.95 -23.05
N LYS A 128 3.38 7.65 -22.77
CA LYS A 128 2.39 8.66 -22.36
C LYS A 128 2.68 9.22 -20.96
N HIS A 129 3.10 8.38 -20.02
CA HIS A 129 3.26 8.77 -18.61
C HIS A 129 4.69 9.24 -18.27
N PHE A 130 5.70 8.64 -18.90
CA PHE A 130 7.11 8.85 -18.52
C PHE A 130 7.99 9.33 -19.69
N GLY A 131 7.42 9.52 -20.89
CA GLY A 131 8.15 10.03 -22.06
C GLY A 131 9.13 9.03 -22.68
N THR A 132 9.08 7.75 -22.30
CA THR A 132 9.95 6.69 -22.84
C THR A 132 9.17 5.40 -23.01
N THR A 133 9.52 4.60 -24.02
CA THR A 133 8.97 3.24 -24.20
C THR A 133 9.76 2.19 -23.40
N HIS A 134 10.91 2.55 -22.85
CA HIS A 134 11.79 1.63 -22.17
C HIS A 134 11.52 1.58 -20.66
N LEU A 135 11.34 0.36 -20.14
CA LEU A 135 11.27 0.14 -18.69
C LEU A 135 12.63 0.36 -18.00
N LYS A 136 13.73 0.07 -18.70
CA LYS A 136 15.07 0.29 -18.17
C LYS A 136 15.33 1.79 -18.07
N GLY A 137 15.69 2.25 -16.88
CA GLY A 137 15.96 3.66 -16.59
C GLY A 137 14.82 4.38 -15.86
N LEU A 138 13.64 3.76 -15.75
CA LEU A 138 12.57 4.25 -14.89
C LEU A 138 12.94 4.04 -13.41
N ASP A 139 12.49 4.97 -12.57
CA ASP A 139 12.64 4.84 -11.12
C ASP A 139 11.67 3.78 -10.55
N LYS A 140 11.83 3.51 -9.26
CA LYS A 140 11.09 2.42 -8.59
C LYS A 140 9.59 2.71 -8.55
N GLU A 141 9.22 3.95 -8.28
CA GLU A 141 7.85 4.42 -8.14
C GLU A 141 7.12 4.32 -9.49
N GLN A 142 7.77 4.76 -10.57
CA GLN A 142 7.25 4.63 -11.94
C GLN A 142 7.06 3.17 -12.34
N LEU A 143 8.01 2.29 -12.03
CA LEU A 143 7.89 0.85 -12.30
C LEU A 143 6.77 0.20 -11.47
N GLN A 144 6.58 0.62 -10.23
CA GLN A 144 5.46 0.15 -9.39
C GLN A 144 4.11 0.61 -9.94
N GLU A 145 4.01 1.84 -10.45
CA GLU A 145 2.81 2.35 -11.11
C GLU A 145 2.45 1.52 -12.34
N ILE A 146 3.43 1.26 -13.22
CA ILE A 146 3.23 0.42 -14.42
C ILE A 146 2.79 -0.98 -14.02
N PHE A 147 3.50 -1.59 -13.07
CA PHE A 147 3.17 -2.94 -12.61
C PHE A 147 1.75 -3.00 -12.05
N GLY A 148 1.36 -2.05 -11.18
CA GLY A 148 0.02 -1.99 -10.61
C GLY A 148 -1.06 -1.83 -11.66
N TYR A 149 -0.86 -0.94 -12.63
CA TYR A 149 -1.83 -0.73 -13.72
C TYR A 149 -2.10 -2.01 -14.53
N PHE A 150 -1.04 -2.69 -14.97
CA PHE A 150 -1.22 -3.92 -15.77
C PHE A 150 -1.67 -5.11 -14.93
N ASP A 151 -1.27 -5.20 -13.66
CA ASP A 151 -1.72 -6.25 -12.75
C ASP A 151 -3.23 -6.09 -12.49
N ASP A 152 -3.70 -4.87 -12.22
CA ASP A 152 -5.13 -4.59 -12.04
C ASP A 152 -5.93 -4.83 -13.33
N LEU A 153 -5.43 -4.38 -14.49
CA LEU A 153 -6.10 -4.57 -15.77
C LEU A 153 -6.30 -6.06 -16.09
N LEU A 154 -5.25 -6.86 -15.97
CA LEU A 154 -5.28 -8.27 -16.35
C LEU A 154 -5.99 -9.15 -15.34
N ASN A 155 -5.96 -8.79 -14.06
CA ASN A 155 -6.75 -9.45 -13.04
C ASN A 155 -8.24 -9.05 -13.09
N SER A 156 -8.60 -7.96 -13.77
CA SER A 156 -10.00 -7.56 -13.99
C SER A 156 -10.65 -8.28 -15.17
N ASP A 157 -9.88 -8.74 -16.16
CA ASP A 157 -10.38 -9.45 -17.35
C ASP A 157 -10.82 -10.89 -17.04
N ASP A 158 -10.28 -11.53 -16.00
CA ASP A 158 -10.65 -12.89 -15.60
C ASP A 158 -12.08 -12.99 -15.04
N GLU A 159 -12.64 -11.91 -14.47
CA GLU A 159 -14.04 -11.90 -14.02
C GLU A 159 -15.04 -11.74 -15.18
N SER A 160 -14.64 -11.11 -16.29
CA SER A 160 -15.50 -10.96 -17.49
C SER A 160 -15.65 -12.27 -18.29
N LYS A 161 -14.64 -13.15 -18.23
CA LYS A 161 -14.69 -14.48 -18.85
C LYS A 161 -15.62 -15.46 -18.15
N ILE A 162 -15.89 -15.27 -16.85
CA ILE A 162 -16.85 -16.11 -16.11
C ILE A 162 -18.30 -15.81 -16.51
N LEU A 163 -18.62 -14.57 -16.93
CA LEU A 163 -19.96 -14.21 -17.41
C LEU A 163 -20.25 -14.60 -18.87
N SER A 164 -19.22 -14.98 -19.64
CA SER A 164 -19.37 -15.31 -21.07
C SER A 164 -19.66 -16.79 -21.35
N GLN A 165 -19.84 -17.62 -20.31
CA GLN A 165 -20.19 -19.05 -20.43
C GLN A 165 -21.67 -19.37 -20.17
N ILE A 166 -22.55 -18.36 -20.12
CA ILE A 166 -24.00 -18.59 -20.10
C ILE A 166 -24.44 -18.89 -21.55
N PRO A 167 -25.00 -20.07 -21.87
CA PRO A 167 -25.54 -20.32 -23.21
C PRO A 167 -26.69 -19.36 -23.46
N GLU A 168 -26.65 -18.60 -24.56
CA GLU A 168 -27.78 -17.77 -24.97
C GLU A 168 -29.05 -18.63 -25.15
N PRO A 169 -30.23 -18.18 -24.70
CA PRO A 169 -31.48 -18.85 -25.00
C PRO A 169 -31.80 -18.68 -26.49
N VAL A 170 -31.80 -19.80 -27.21
CA VAL A 170 -32.19 -19.89 -28.62
C VAL A 170 -33.63 -19.40 -28.77
N SER A 171 -33.78 -18.21 -29.34
CA SER A 171 -35.04 -17.63 -29.79
C SER A 171 -35.63 -18.48 -30.92
N GLY A 172 -36.89 -18.86 -30.74
CA GLY A 172 -37.56 -19.90 -31.50
C GLY A 172 -37.91 -19.53 -32.94
N GLY A 173 -37.99 -20.57 -33.75
CA GLY A 173 -38.75 -20.57 -34.99
C GLY A 173 -38.98 -21.99 -35.47
N ARG A 174 -40.20 -22.53 -35.28
CA ARG A 174 -40.88 -23.42 -36.25
C ARG A 174 -42.32 -23.75 -35.84
N LYS A 175 -43.13 -23.85 -36.89
CA LYS A 175 -44.58 -24.03 -37.03
C LYS A 175 -45.12 -25.35 -36.42
N PRO A 176 -46.45 -25.49 -36.21
CA PRO A 176 -47.03 -26.60 -35.48
C PRO A 176 -47.15 -27.85 -36.36
N TYR A 177 -46.98 -29.02 -35.76
CA TYR A 177 -47.47 -30.28 -36.32
C TYR A 177 -48.10 -31.12 -35.22
N VAL A 178 -49.33 -31.54 -35.50
CA VAL A 178 -50.22 -32.41 -34.73
C VAL A 178 -49.80 -33.88 -34.92
N ILE A 179 -50.02 -34.73 -33.91
CA ILE A 179 -50.41 -36.18 -33.89
C ILE A 179 -50.10 -36.69 -32.46
N LEU A 180 -51.08 -36.87 -31.56
CA LEU A 180 -52.00 -38.00 -31.34
C LEU A 180 -51.35 -39.30 -30.81
N THR A 181 -51.99 -39.85 -29.75
CA THR A 181 -51.84 -41.18 -29.09
C THR A 181 -50.82 -41.23 -27.93
N GLY A 182 -51.09 -41.77 -26.74
CA GLY A 182 -52.23 -42.54 -26.24
C GLY A 182 -52.22 -42.66 -24.71
N VAL A 183 -53.40 -43.01 -24.20
CA VAL A 183 -53.84 -43.21 -22.80
C VAL A 183 -53.11 -44.38 -22.12
N ILE A 184 -52.95 -44.36 -20.78
CA ILE A 184 -53.32 -45.45 -19.83
C ILE A 184 -53.23 -44.99 -18.36
N MET A 185 -54.42 -44.83 -17.78
CA MET A 185 -54.96 -45.28 -16.48
C MET A 185 -54.31 -44.91 -15.12
N LEU A 186 -55.15 -44.20 -14.37
CA LEU A 186 -55.34 -44.19 -12.92
C LEU A 186 -55.40 -45.57 -12.27
N ALA A 187 -54.86 -45.65 -11.04
CA ALA A 187 -55.43 -46.46 -9.96
C ALA A 187 -55.39 -45.66 -8.66
N ALA A 188 -56.56 -45.53 -8.04
CA ALA A 188 -56.80 -44.93 -6.73
C ALA A 188 -57.47 -45.97 -5.83
N ALA A 189 -57.04 -46.07 -4.56
CA ALA A 189 -57.84 -46.45 -3.38
C ALA A 189 -56.92 -46.35 -2.13
N VAL A 190 -57.08 -45.41 -1.18
CA VAL A 190 -58.09 -45.23 -0.10
C VAL A 190 -57.57 -45.73 1.28
N ALA A 191 -57.33 -44.74 2.16
CA ALA A 191 -57.55 -44.62 3.62
C ALA A 191 -56.99 -45.65 4.63
N VAL A 192 -56.38 -45.16 5.72
CA VAL A 192 -56.99 -44.99 7.07
C VAL A 192 -56.01 -44.29 8.03
N SER A 193 -56.58 -43.44 8.89
CA SER A 193 -56.02 -42.43 9.78
C SER A 193 -55.42 -42.95 11.09
N ILE A 194 -54.36 -42.32 11.61
CA ILE A 194 -54.16 -42.10 13.07
C ILE A 194 -53.57 -40.69 13.25
N GLY A 195 -54.27 -39.86 14.02
CA GLY A 195 -53.88 -38.49 14.29
C GLY A 195 -52.84 -38.36 15.40
N PHE A 196 -52.14 -37.22 15.41
CA PHE A 196 -51.71 -36.58 16.64
C PHE A 196 -51.93 -35.08 16.53
N ALA A 197 -52.69 -34.57 17.50
CA ALA A 197 -53.09 -33.19 17.64
C ALA A 197 -51.89 -32.28 17.90
N GLY A 198 -51.96 -31.09 17.32
CA GLY A 198 -51.01 -30.02 17.58
C GLY A 198 -51.12 -29.47 19.00
N LYS A 199 -49.96 -29.18 19.59
CA LYS A 199 -49.66 -27.96 20.36
C LYS A 199 -48.27 -28.12 20.97
N TRP A 200 -47.28 -27.52 20.32
CA TRP A 200 -46.16 -26.92 21.04
C TRP A 200 -45.96 -25.54 20.44
N ARG A 201 -46.38 -24.52 21.21
CA ARG A 201 -45.90 -23.15 21.06
C ARG A 201 -44.38 -23.23 21.26
N VAL A 202 -43.62 -23.11 20.19
CA VAL A 202 -42.26 -22.60 20.31
C VAL A 202 -42.41 -21.09 20.21
N GLU A 203 -42.27 -20.47 21.37
CA GLU A 203 -41.98 -19.06 21.56
C GLU A 203 -41.06 -18.57 20.43
N LYS A 204 -41.62 -17.83 19.48
CA LYS A 204 -40.84 -16.88 18.70
C LYS A 204 -40.34 -15.88 19.73
N LYS A 205 -39.19 -16.15 20.33
CA LYS A 205 -38.34 -15.07 20.81
C LYS A 205 -38.05 -14.27 19.55
N GLU A 206 -38.75 -13.15 19.41
CA GLU A 206 -38.27 -12.05 18.58
C GLU A 206 -36.82 -11.85 18.97
N ALA A 207 -35.92 -12.29 18.09
CA ALA A 207 -34.55 -11.82 18.13
C ALA A 207 -34.66 -10.29 18.07
N PRO A 208 -34.03 -9.55 19.00
CA PRO A 208 -34.05 -8.10 18.95
C PRO A 208 -33.54 -7.70 17.57
N SER A 209 -34.29 -6.84 16.89
CA SER A 209 -34.08 -6.38 15.52
C SER A 209 -32.60 -6.43 15.13
N ALA A 210 -32.26 -7.22 14.11
CA ALA A 210 -30.93 -7.22 13.52
C ALA A 210 -30.58 -5.78 13.14
N VAL A 211 -29.74 -5.16 13.96
CA VAL A 211 -29.28 -3.80 13.75
C VAL A 211 -28.53 -3.82 12.42
N ASN A 212 -28.95 -2.96 11.49
CA ASN A 212 -28.30 -2.61 10.23
C ASN A 212 -26.79 -2.32 10.42
N THR A 213 -25.98 -3.37 10.55
CA THR A 213 -24.59 -3.28 11.01
C THR A 213 -23.70 -3.90 9.96
N PHE A 214 -22.62 -3.19 9.63
CA PHE A 214 -21.59 -3.74 8.77
C PHE A 214 -20.98 -4.99 9.40
N ASN A 215 -21.02 -6.11 8.70
CA ASN A 215 -20.40 -7.37 9.07
C ASN A 215 -19.67 -7.94 7.85
N ILE A 216 -18.67 -8.78 8.11
CA ILE A 216 -17.92 -9.48 7.08
C ILE A 216 -17.77 -10.95 7.47
N GLU A 217 -18.02 -11.85 6.53
CA GLU A 217 -17.65 -13.25 6.63
C GLU A 217 -16.20 -13.42 6.15
N THR A 218 -15.29 -13.78 7.06
CA THR A 218 -13.88 -13.98 6.73
C THR A 218 -13.24 -15.02 7.66
N SER A 219 -12.35 -15.84 7.14
CA SER A 219 -11.52 -16.75 7.94
C SER A 219 -10.32 -16.05 8.59
N ASN A 220 -10.11 -14.76 8.30
CA ASN A 220 -8.99 -13.98 8.78
C ASN A 220 -9.29 -13.40 10.17
N LYS A 221 -8.80 -14.08 11.21
CA LYS A 221 -9.02 -13.74 12.63
C LYS A 221 -8.66 -12.30 13.00
N ILE A 222 -7.64 -11.70 12.35
CA ILE A 222 -7.26 -10.31 12.62
C ILE A 222 -8.30 -9.34 12.07
N ILE A 223 -8.82 -9.60 10.86
CA ILE A 223 -9.89 -8.79 10.29
C ILE A 223 -11.14 -8.93 11.15
N GLU A 224 -11.56 -10.16 11.45
CA GLU A 224 -12.71 -10.47 12.30
C GLU A 224 -12.64 -9.72 13.64
N ALA A 225 -11.50 -9.81 14.34
CA ALA A 225 -11.29 -9.12 15.62
C ALA A 225 -11.24 -7.59 15.50
N SER A 226 -10.92 -7.04 14.31
CA SER A 226 -10.82 -5.60 14.07
C SER A 226 -12.15 -4.96 13.68
N VAL A 227 -13.15 -5.74 13.22
CA VAL A 227 -14.44 -5.21 12.73
C VAL A 227 -15.12 -4.28 13.75
N PRO A 228 -15.19 -4.60 15.06
CA PRO A 228 -15.84 -3.72 16.03
C PRO A 228 -15.21 -2.31 16.06
N ALA A 229 -13.89 -2.23 16.24
CA ALA A 229 -13.18 -0.95 16.27
C ALA A 229 -13.27 -0.19 14.94
N LEU A 230 -13.26 -0.91 13.82
CA LEU A 230 -13.45 -0.30 12.49
C LEU A 230 -14.82 0.34 12.34
N ARG A 231 -15.89 -0.25 12.88
CA ARG A 231 -17.24 0.36 12.84
C ARG A 231 -17.31 1.62 13.69
N ASP A 232 -16.62 1.63 14.83
CA ASP A 232 -16.62 2.79 15.73
C ASP A 232 -15.87 3.97 15.11
N ILE A 233 -14.72 3.71 14.48
CA ILE A 233 -13.90 4.74 13.82
C ILE A 233 -14.50 5.17 12.48
N PHE A 234 -15.12 4.23 11.75
CA PHE A 234 -15.72 4.46 10.44
C PHE A 234 -17.24 4.20 10.48
N PRO A 235 -18.02 5.10 11.09
CA PRO A 235 -19.46 4.90 11.29
C PRO A 235 -20.23 4.77 9.97
N ARG A 236 -19.65 5.25 8.87
CA ARG A 236 -20.23 5.14 7.53
C ARG A 236 -20.21 3.73 6.95
N LEU A 237 -19.39 2.82 7.48
CA LEU A 237 -19.46 1.40 7.12
C LEU A 237 -20.85 0.83 7.43
N SER A 238 -21.34 1.04 8.65
CA SER A 238 -22.67 0.55 9.05
C SER A 238 -23.79 1.35 8.38
N LYS A 239 -23.64 2.67 8.24
CA LYS A 239 -24.68 3.50 7.58
C LYS A 239 -24.96 3.04 6.15
N TYR A 240 -23.91 2.81 5.37
CA TYR A 240 -24.03 2.50 3.94
C TYR A 240 -23.86 1.00 3.64
N HIS A 241 -23.95 0.10 4.63
CA HIS A 241 -23.64 -1.32 4.44
C HIS A 241 -24.37 -1.97 3.25
N ASN A 242 -25.63 -1.59 3.00
CA ASN A 242 -26.41 -2.08 1.85
C ASN A 242 -25.90 -1.59 0.50
N ASP A 243 -25.18 -0.47 0.47
CA ASP A 243 -24.54 0.11 -0.73
C ASP A 243 -23.10 -0.40 -0.91
N LEU A 244 -22.59 -1.23 0.01
CA LEU A 244 -21.27 -1.84 -0.05
C LEU A 244 -21.41 -3.30 -0.52
N HIS A 245 -20.82 -3.62 -1.66
CA HIS A 245 -20.85 -4.95 -2.25
C HIS A 245 -19.45 -5.54 -2.35
N SER A 246 -19.37 -6.84 -2.66
CA SER A 246 -18.11 -7.57 -2.80
C SER A 246 -17.19 -7.43 -1.57
N VAL A 247 -17.81 -7.36 -0.38
CA VAL A 247 -17.10 -7.22 0.90
C VAL A 247 -16.30 -8.49 1.16
N SER A 248 -14.98 -8.35 1.28
CA SER A 248 -14.06 -9.47 1.42
C SER A 248 -12.82 -9.08 2.22
N GLY A 249 -12.15 -10.07 2.79
CA GLY A 249 -10.97 -9.86 3.62
C GLY A 249 -9.88 -10.89 3.30
N TYR A 250 -8.65 -10.43 3.09
CA TYR A 250 -7.51 -11.30 2.74
C TYR A 250 -6.21 -10.86 3.42
N LYS A 251 -5.23 -11.77 3.47
CA LYS A 251 -3.88 -11.48 3.98
C LYS A 251 -2.93 -11.26 2.81
N GLN A 252 -2.19 -10.16 2.86
CA GLN A 252 -1.16 -9.83 1.89
C GLN A 252 0.15 -10.59 2.17
N LYS A 253 0.99 -10.74 1.15
CA LYS A 253 2.36 -11.31 1.31
C LYS A 253 3.24 -10.49 2.25
N SER A 254 2.98 -9.19 2.38
CA SER A 254 3.65 -8.26 3.30
C SER A 254 3.28 -8.51 4.78
N GLY A 255 2.30 -9.37 5.06
CA GLY A 255 1.76 -9.62 6.40
C GLY A 255 0.59 -8.71 6.77
N TRP A 256 0.28 -7.69 5.97
CA TRP A 256 -0.90 -6.84 6.20
C TRP A 256 -2.20 -7.58 5.90
N HIS A 257 -3.28 -7.15 6.55
CA HIS A 257 -4.62 -7.71 6.37
C HIS A 257 -5.49 -6.65 5.69
N THR A 258 -6.13 -6.98 4.58
CA THR A 258 -6.90 -6.01 3.80
C THR A 258 -8.36 -6.37 3.78
N LEU A 259 -9.20 -5.42 4.18
CA LEU A 259 -10.64 -5.43 3.94
C LEU A 259 -10.92 -4.67 2.64
N LYS A 260 -11.57 -5.34 1.67
CA LYS A 260 -11.97 -4.79 0.37
C LYS A 260 -13.48 -4.73 0.29
N PHE A 261 -14.01 -3.64 -0.24
CA PHE A 261 -15.43 -3.53 -0.62
C PHE A 261 -15.59 -2.56 -1.79
N THR A 262 -16.61 -2.76 -2.60
CA THR A 262 -16.96 -1.90 -3.73
C THR A 262 -18.21 -1.11 -3.39
N VAL A 263 -18.20 0.18 -3.66
CA VAL A 263 -19.37 1.04 -3.47
C VAL A 263 -20.25 0.98 -4.71
N SER A 264 -21.54 0.72 -4.54
CA SER A 264 -22.51 0.71 -5.65
C SER A 264 -22.48 2.02 -6.45
N ALA A 265 -22.61 1.94 -7.78
CA ALA A 265 -22.73 3.12 -8.63
C ALA A 265 -24.06 3.88 -8.38
N GLN A 266 -25.08 3.16 -7.90
CA GLN A 266 -26.40 3.69 -7.57
C GLN A 266 -26.55 4.00 -6.07
N ALA A 267 -25.45 3.99 -5.31
CA ALA A 267 -25.47 4.21 -3.87
C ALA A 267 -26.11 5.54 -3.49
N SER A 268 -26.76 5.56 -2.33
CA SER A 268 -27.32 6.77 -1.70
C SER A 268 -26.26 7.70 -1.10
N ILE A 269 -24.98 7.41 -1.36
CA ILE A 269 -23.82 8.11 -0.85
C ILE A 269 -23.69 9.50 -1.51
N PRO A 270 -23.36 10.56 -0.75
CA PRO A 270 -23.10 11.88 -1.30
C PRO A 270 -22.04 11.90 -2.43
N GLU A 271 -22.35 12.61 -3.52
CA GLU A 271 -21.47 12.74 -4.70
C GLU A 271 -20.12 13.41 -4.36
N ASN A 272 -20.09 14.27 -3.35
CA ASN A 272 -18.88 14.97 -2.92
C ASN A 272 -17.78 14.04 -2.38
N TYR A 273 -18.10 12.77 -2.06
CA TYR A 273 -17.09 11.76 -1.72
C TYR A 273 -16.42 11.14 -2.95
N ASN A 274 -17.03 11.27 -4.14
CA ASN A 274 -16.52 10.74 -5.41
C ASN A 274 -16.07 9.26 -5.29
N VAL A 275 -16.93 8.44 -4.67
CA VAL A 275 -16.62 7.04 -4.30
C VAL A 275 -17.55 6.02 -4.95
N LYS A 276 -18.66 6.46 -5.57
CA LYS A 276 -19.60 5.58 -6.27
C LYS A 276 -18.91 4.79 -7.39
N GLY A 277 -19.17 3.49 -7.46
CA GLY A 277 -18.54 2.57 -8.40
C GLY A 277 -17.07 2.25 -8.11
N LYS A 278 -16.48 2.77 -7.01
CA LYS A 278 -15.07 2.55 -6.68
C LYS A 278 -14.89 1.48 -5.61
N THR A 279 -13.74 0.83 -5.66
CA THR A 279 -13.28 -0.13 -4.66
C THR A 279 -12.48 0.57 -3.58
N CYS A 280 -12.80 0.27 -2.33
CA CYS A 280 -12.12 0.77 -1.15
C CYS A 280 -11.38 -0.34 -0.42
N TYR A 281 -10.25 0.04 0.18
CA TYR A 281 -9.35 -0.86 0.89
C TYR A 281 -9.02 -0.29 2.26
N ILE A 282 -9.28 -1.06 3.31
CA ILE A 282 -8.82 -0.78 4.67
C ILE A 282 -7.71 -1.78 4.98
N ASN A 283 -6.48 -1.28 5.11
CA ASN A 283 -5.29 -2.07 5.39
C ASN A 283 -5.00 -2.05 6.88
N ILE A 284 -5.21 -3.17 7.53
CA ILE A 284 -4.93 -3.43 8.94
C ILE A 284 -3.51 -3.98 9.03
N ASN A 285 -2.71 -3.43 9.94
CA ASN A 285 -1.34 -3.87 10.12
C ASN A 285 -1.26 -5.31 10.67
N PRO A 286 -0.10 -5.98 10.59
CA PRO A 286 0.00 -7.42 10.87
C PRO A 286 -0.46 -7.89 12.26
N ASP A 287 -0.39 -7.03 13.28
CA ASP A 287 -0.83 -7.33 14.66
C ASP A 287 -2.25 -6.83 14.99
N GLY A 288 -2.90 -6.14 14.04
CA GLY A 288 -4.22 -5.55 14.21
C GLY A 288 -4.29 -4.38 15.20
N SER A 289 -3.17 -3.68 15.45
CA SER A 289 -3.15 -2.48 16.32
C SER A 289 -3.61 -1.20 15.62
N TYR A 290 -3.50 -1.10 14.29
CA TYR A 290 -3.98 0.06 13.54
C TYR A 290 -4.35 -0.27 12.09
N ALA A 291 -5.18 0.60 11.50
CA ALA A 291 -5.55 0.56 10.10
C ALA A 291 -5.09 1.80 9.32
N ARG A 292 -4.97 1.65 8.00
CA ARG A 292 -4.76 2.72 7.02
C ARG A 292 -5.71 2.58 5.86
N VAL A 293 -6.17 3.70 5.34
CA VAL A 293 -6.98 3.78 4.12
C VAL A 293 -6.22 4.67 3.14
N LEU A 294 -5.78 4.13 2.02
CA LEU A 294 -4.80 4.80 1.14
C LEU A 294 -5.42 5.84 0.22
N THR A 295 -6.65 5.60 -0.23
CA THR A 295 -7.36 6.49 -1.17
C THR A 295 -8.17 7.54 -0.43
N ALA A 296 -8.06 8.80 -0.87
CA ALA A 296 -8.72 9.94 -0.22
C ALA A 296 -10.25 9.86 -0.29
N GLN A 297 -10.79 9.35 -1.40
CA GLN A 297 -12.23 9.19 -1.60
C GLN A 297 -12.82 8.18 -0.59
N CYS A 298 -12.12 7.07 -0.38
CA CYS A 298 -12.53 6.07 0.61
C CYS A 298 -12.39 6.59 2.04
N ARG A 299 -11.33 7.36 2.35
CA ARG A 299 -11.26 8.07 3.64
C ARG A 299 -12.43 9.04 3.82
N SER A 300 -12.81 9.76 2.76
CA SER A 300 -13.87 10.75 2.83
C SER A 300 -15.22 10.11 3.12
N LEU A 301 -15.49 8.98 2.45
CA LEU A 301 -16.63 8.13 2.76
C LEU A 301 -16.60 7.63 4.20
N LEU A 302 -15.50 7.01 4.62
CA LEU A 302 -15.42 6.32 5.91
C LEU A 302 -15.49 7.27 7.11
N LEU A 303 -14.88 8.46 6.98
CA LEU A 303 -14.80 9.48 8.03
C LEU A 303 -15.90 10.55 7.93
N ASP A 304 -16.72 10.51 6.87
CA ASP A 304 -17.76 11.51 6.62
C ASP A 304 -17.27 12.95 6.51
N GLN A 305 -16.11 13.16 5.88
CA GLN A 305 -15.50 14.48 5.76
C GLN A 305 -14.72 14.61 4.46
N GLN A 306 -14.73 15.80 3.86
CA GLN A 306 -14.00 16.06 2.61
C GLN A 306 -12.51 16.29 2.85
N SER A 307 -12.15 16.93 3.97
CA SER A 307 -10.77 17.08 4.41
C SER A 307 -10.40 15.89 5.28
N THR A 308 -9.72 14.92 4.67
CA THR A 308 -9.25 13.72 5.37
C THR A 308 -7.77 13.85 5.70
N PRO A 309 -7.28 13.19 6.76
CA PRO A 309 -5.85 13.04 6.97
C PRO A 309 -5.18 12.32 5.78
N ASP A 310 -3.85 12.37 5.71
CA ASP A 310 -3.09 11.77 4.62
C ASP A 310 -3.18 10.23 4.59
N SER A 311 -2.59 9.61 3.57
CA SER A 311 -2.59 8.15 3.38
C SER A 311 -1.73 7.38 4.40
N LYS A 312 -0.87 8.08 5.16
CA LYS A 312 0.02 7.50 6.18
C LYS A 312 -0.61 7.51 7.57
N TYR A 313 -1.70 8.28 7.74
CA TYR A 313 -2.43 8.35 9.00
C TYR A 313 -2.86 6.98 9.49
N ARG A 314 -2.67 6.75 10.80
CA ARG A 314 -2.93 5.47 11.46
C ARG A 314 -4.19 5.60 12.30
N PHE A 315 -5.22 4.84 11.95
CA PHE A 315 -6.43 4.70 12.75
C PHE A 315 -6.18 3.60 13.78
N ILE A 316 -6.01 3.99 15.04
CA ILE A 316 -5.67 3.07 16.13
C ILE A 316 -6.89 2.20 16.46
N LEU A 317 -6.69 0.88 16.48
CA LEU A 317 -7.74 -0.12 16.71
C LEU A 317 -7.69 -0.73 18.11
N LYS A 318 -6.55 -0.57 18.82
CA LYS A 318 -6.26 -1.10 20.15
C LYS A 318 -5.45 -0.11 20.95
#